data_AF-A0A820TM67-F1
#
_entry.id   AF-A0A820TM67-F1
#
_cell.length_a   1.000
_cell.length_b   1.000
_cell.length_c   1.000
_cell.angle_alpha   90.00
_cell.angle_beta   90.00
_cell.angle_gamma   90.00
#
_symmetry.space_group_name_H-M   'P 1'
#
loop_
_entity.id
_entity.type
_entity.pdbx_description
1 polymer ?
#
loop_
_entity_poly.entity_id
_entity_poly.type
_entity_poly.pdbx_seq_one_letter_code
_entity_poly.pdbx_strand_id
1 'polypeptide(L)'
;MADLQAEIELTVELRKFINIDLFVQGYYQIRTGVKFSPRVQSATKIEVKSELSPVIDDSNDSIYPACVFNDWGVSKTFLIIFKNEEVQLDDQFNFKLSVIIDAQNIVECFNRLDMQLFLELYFLERDYTAEKMPTMQQLCSRCFKLHFDPRFGIHTHVPILFDYFHLSALTTTVHSSLLCLIPPYVFDRPDVRRTSLFSFLFGQDLSQITTDQINPALLERAYNLHNRICEILLSSYQSLQDFYEAMLEHLPDSEEKPIHVHQKCEQKLRSLSEKLQNIDDIHTIDNLAHAHIAQCSAENIMVWCQFIQTFGLSESSAIVLGKEYHLKRVRRLSEGFFQREMSRVNLLTNESYSYNELHELVRNSSYYSCLLPLTIECVELDGVPDTLPIIIEEIYLSDEQKPSKMLPSSVKMKTPSAYNDNPFLQAVQ
;
A
#
# COMPACT_ATOMS: atom_id res chain seq x y z
N MET A 1 -27.69 1.98 -7.12
CA MET A 1 -26.29 1.97 -6.68
C MET A 1 -25.44 1.86 -7.94
N ALA A 2 -24.42 2.71 -8.08
CA ALA A 2 -23.59 2.76 -9.28
C ALA A 2 -22.29 2.01 -8.98
N ASP A 3 -22.33 0.70 -9.21
CA ASP A 3 -21.22 -0.19 -8.92
C ASP A 3 -20.21 -0.14 -10.08
N LEU A 4 -18.92 -0.11 -9.75
CA LEU A 4 -17.80 -0.01 -10.68
C LEU A 4 -16.79 -1.09 -10.33
N GLN A 5 -16.16 -1.72 -11.32
CA GLN A 5 -15.06 -2.64 -11.09
C GLN A 5 -13.74 -1.90 -11.23
N ALA A 6 -12.97 -1.86 -10.15
CA ALA A 6 -11.60 -1.40 -10.15
C ALA A 6 -10.64 -2.57 -10.36
N GLU A 7 -9.69 -2.40 -11.26
CA GLU A 7 -8.55 -3.31 -11.43
C GLU A 7 -7.31 -2.67 -10.83
N ILE A 8 -6.73 -3.33 -9.83
CA ILE A 8 -5.48 -2.98 -9.19
C ILE A 8 -4.48 -4.08 -9.49
N GLU A 9 -3.24 -3.71 -9.73
CA GLU A 9 -2.13 -4.65 -9.70
C GLU A 9 -1.28 -4.38 -8.46
N LEU A 10 -0.91 -5.45 -7.77
CA LEU A 10 -0.04 -5.44 -6.61
C LEU A 10 1.12 -6.39 -6.88
N THR A 11 2.32 -5.84 -7.05
CA THR A 11 3.56 -6.58 -7.20
C THR A 11 4.24 -6.70 -5.84
N VAL A 12 4.46 -7.93 -5.40
CA VAL A 12 5.16 -8.27 -4.15
C VAL A 12 6.48 -8.94 -4.50
N GLU A 13 7.58 -8.33 -4.08
CA GLU A 13 8.93 -8.81 -4.31
C GLU A 13 9.52 -9.33 -3.00
N LEU A 14 9.81 -10.62 -2.94
CA LEU A 14 10.53 -11.23 -1.82
C LEU A 14 12.02 -11.15 -2.15
N ARG A 15 12.77 -10.29 -1.47
CA ARG A 15 14.14 -9.92 -1.86
C ARG A 15 15.17 -10.80 -1.17
N LYS A 16 15.42 -10.58 0.11
CA LYS A 16 16.41 -11.31 0.89
C LYS A 16 15.80 -11.91 2.14
N PHE A 17 16.07 -13.19 2.37
CA PHE A 17 15.79 -13.86 3.64
C PHE A 17 17.07 -13.88 4.49
N ILE A 18 16.94 -13.56 5.78
CA ILE A 18 18.03 -13.50 6.75
C ILE A 18 17.66 -14.41 7.91
N ASN A 19 18.34 -15.56 8.00
CA ASN A 19 18.25 -16.42 9.17
C ASN A 19 19.11 -15.83 10.29
N ILE A 20 18.49 -15.36 11.37
CA ILE A 20 19.22 -14.87 12.54
C ILE A 20 19.50 -16.06 13.48
N ASP A 21 18.45 -16.76 13.91
CA ASP A 21 18.59 -17.94 14.78
C ASP A 21 17.41 -18.93 14.67
N LEU A 22 17.18 -19.50 13.48
CA LEU A 22 16.26 -20.62 13.32
C LEU A 22 16.82 -21.89 13.99
N PHE A 23 15.98 -22.53 14.82
CA PHE A 23 16.38 -23.66 15.65
C PHE A 23 16.62 -24.98 14.89
N VAL A 24 16.08 -25.12 13.67
CA VAL A 24 16.08 -26.39 12.93
C VAL A 24 16.69 -26.17 11.55
N GLN A 25 17.55 -27.08 11.13
CA GLN A 25 18.06 -27.11 9.77
C GLN A 25 17.06 -27.80 8.86
N GLY A 26 16.89 -27.30 7.65
CA GLY A 26 16.01 -27.91 6.67
C GLY A 26 15.55 -26.94 5.60
N TYR A 27 14.50 -27.32 4.90
CA TYR A 27 13.96 -26.60 3.76
C TYR A 27 12.90 -25.61 4.20
N TYR A 28 13.03 -24.39 3.72
CA TYR A 28 12.13 -23.28 4.02
C TYR A 28 11.51 -22.72 2.76
N GLN A 29 10.31 -22.16 2.93
CA GLN A 29 9.59 -21.42 1.90
C GLN A 29 8.89 -20.23 2.55
N ILE A 30 8.77 -19.14 1.81
CA ILE A 30 7.86 -18.04 2.13
C ILE A 30 6.64 -18.18 1.24
N ARG A 31 5.45 -18.15 1.85
CA ARG A 31 4.18 -18.06 1.11
C ARG A 31 3.58 -16.69 1.31
N THR A 32 3.23 -16.05 0.21
CA THR A 32 2.63 -14.73 0.16
C THR A 32 1.23 -14.80 -0.42
N GLY A 33 0.28 -14.11 0.21
CA GLY A 33 -1.11 -14.12 -0.20
C GLY A 33 -1.81 -12.82 0.16
N VAL A 34 -2.77 -12.42 -0.66
CA VAL A 34 -3.59 -11.22 -0.43
C VAL A 34 -4.99 -11.65 -0.06
N LYS A 35 -5.59 -11.01 0.94
CA LYS A 35 -6.99 -11.19 1.29
C LYS A 35 -7.66 -9.86 1.56
N PHE A 36 -8.97 -9.85 1.43
CA PHE A 36 -9.83 -8.73 1.78
C PHE A 36 -10.69 -9.08 3.01
N SER A 37 -11.28 -8.05 3.63
CA SER A 37 -12.28 -8.24 4.68
C SER A 37 -13.35 -9.25 4.27
N PRO A 38 -13.75 -10.20 5.15
CA PRO A 38 -14.80 -11.19 4.86
C PRO A 38 -16.11 -10.58 4.32
N ARG A 39 -16.39 -9.32 4.66
CA ARG A 39 -17.58 -8.58 4.21
C ARG A 39 -17.60 -8.29 2.71
N VAL A 40 -16.43 -8.23 2.07
CA VAL A 40 -16.27 -7.81 0.66
C VAL A 40 -15.70 -8.93 -0.22
N GLN A 41 -15.33 -10.08 0.35
CA GLN A 41 -14.72 -11.20 -0.39
C GLN A 41 -15.55 -11.69 -1.59
N SER A 42 -16.88 -11.65 -1.52
CA SER A 42 -17.77 -12.03 -2.62
C SER A 42 -17.75 -11.06 -3.80
N ALA A 43 -17.19 -9.87 -3.61
CA ALA A 43 -17.07 -8.79 -4.58
C ALA A 43 -15.62 -8.56 -5.05
N THR A 44 -14.73 -9.51 -4.74
CA THR A 44 -13.30 -9.42 -5.08
C THR A 44 -12.82 -10.68 -5.78
N LYS A 45 -11.98 -10.52 -6.80
CA LYS A 45 -11.23 -11.61 -7.44
C LYS A 45 -9.73 -11.32 -7.35
N ILE A 46 -8.96 -12.36 -7.07
CA ILE A 46 -7.49 -12.31 -6.96
C ILE A 46 -6.93 -13.32 -7.96
N GLU A 47 -6.03 -12.87 -8.83
CA GLU A 47 -5.26 -13.74 -9.72
C GLU A 47 -3.78 -13.50 -9.42
N VAL A 48 -3.01 -14.57 -9.22
CA VAL A 48 -1.58 -14.48 -8.91
C VAL A 48 -0.77 -15.04 -10.06
N LYS A 49 0.25 -14.29 -10.48
CA LYS A 49 1.24 -14.72 -11.46
C LYS A 49 2.62 -14.58 -10.85
N SER A 50 3.45 -15.60 -11.05
CA SER A 50 4.87 -15.53 -10.73
C SER A 50 5.62 -15.10 -11.98
N GLU A 51 6.46 -14.08 -11.88
CA GLU A 51 7.45 -13.81 -12.92
C GLU A 51 8.70 -14.63 -12.62
N LEU A 52 9.15 -15.39 -13.61
CA LEU A 52 10.42 -16.11 -13.50
C LEU A 52 11.53 -15.07 -13.66
N SER A 53 12.38 -14.93 -12.65
CA SER A 53 13.58 -14.11 -12.74
C SER A 53 14.39 -14.52 -13.98
N PRO A 54 14.83 -13.59 -14.85
CA PRO A 54 15.71 -13.92 -15.96
C PRO A 54 17.02 -14.47 -15.37
N VAL A 55 17.20 -15.78 -15.50
CA VAL A 55 18.34 -16.51 -14.96
C VAL A 55 19.62 -15.97 -15.61
N ILE A 56 20.42 -15.24 -14.84
CA ILE A 56 21.86 -15.14 -15.03
C ILE A 56 22.50 -15.77 -13.78
N ASP A 57 22.99 -16.99 -13.98
CA ASP A 57 24.14 -17.62 -13.33
C ASP A 57 24.07 -18.33 -11.96
N ASP A 58 24.42 -19.63 -12.02
CA ASP A 58 25.48 -20.34 -11.27
C ASP A 58 25.49 -20.42 -9.73
N SER A 59 24.49 -19.89 -9.01
CA SER A 59 24.37 -20.13 -7.56
C SER A 59 23.43 -21.31 -7.23
N ASN A 60 24.03 -22.42 -6.76
CA ASN A 60 23.42 -23.73 -6.48
C ASN A 60 22.42 -23.79 -5.29
N ASP A 61 21.87 -22.67 -4.80
CA ASP A 61 21.19 -22.65 -3.49
C ASP A 61 19.66 -22.83 -3.53
N SER A 62 19.02 -22.75 -4.71
CA SER A 62 17.57 -23.00 -4.82
C SER A 62 17.28 -24.44 -5.27
N ILE A 63 16.55 -25.21 -4.45
CA ILE A 63 16.16 -26.59 -4.77
C ILE A 63 14.96 -26.63 -5.71
N TYR A 64 14.06 -25.65 -5.60
CA TYR A 64 12.85 -25.57 -6.41
C TYR A 64 12.49 -24.10 -6.66
N PRO A 65 12.10 -23.72 -7.89
CA PRO A 65 11.81 -22.33 -8.24
C PRO A 65 10.54 -21.82 -7.58
N ALA A 66 10.38 -20.50 -7.56
CA ALA A 66 9.12 -19.86 -7.15
C ALA A 66 7.95 -20.32 -8.04
N CYS A 67 6.77 -20.45 -7.45
CA CYS A 67 5.57 -20.89 -8.14
C CYS A 67 4.30 -20.30 -7.52
N VAL A 68 3.17 -20.50 -8.19
CA VAL A 68 1.85 -20.16 -7.64
C VAL A 68 1.14 -21.45 -7.23
N PHE A 69 0.65 -21.50 -6.00
CA PHE A 69 -0.08 -22.65 -5.46
C PHE A 69 -1.34 -22.18 -4.72
N ASN A 70 -2.52 -22.64 -5.16
CA ASN A 70 -3.81 -22.28 -4.59
C ASN A 70 -4.05 -20.76 -4.44
N ASP A 71 -3.65 -19.96 -5.44
CA ASP A 71 -3.70 -18.48 -5.41
C ASP A 71 -2.77 -17.82 -4.37
N TRP A 72 -1.74 -18.54 -3.92
CA TRP A 72 -0.63 -17.99 -3.14
C TRP A 72 0.65 -17.99 -3.97
N GLY A 73 1.45 -16.95 -3.81
CA GLY A 73 2.83 -16.94 -4.28
C GLY A 73 3.69 -17.76 -3.33
N VAL A 74 4.42 -18.74 -3.84
CA VAL A 74 5.36 -19.57 -3.08
C VAL A 74 6.75 -19.23 -3.57
N SER A 75 7.61 -18.75 -2.68
CA SER A 75 9.01 -18.43 -2.98
C SER A 75 9.75 -19.66 -3.50
N LYS A 76 10.95 -19.44 -4.05
CA LYS A 76 11.90 -20.54 -4.23
C LYS A 76 12.09 -21.28 -2.90
N THR A 77 12.31 -22.59 -2.98
CA THR A 77 12.64 -23.41 -1.81
C THR A 77 14.13 -23.31 -1.54
N PHE A 78 14.49 -22.88 -0.34
CA PHE A 78 15.87 -22.69 0.08
C PHE A 78 16.19 -23.55 1.31
N LEU A 79 17.45 -23.96 1.41
CA LEU A 79 17.96 -24.74 2.54
C LEU A 79 18.63 -23.80 3.53
N ILE A 80 18.33 -23.96 4.82
CA ILE A 80 19.04 -23.28 5.90
C ILE A 80 19.84 -24.32 6.67
N ILE A 81 21.15 -24.09 6.77
CA ILE A 81 22.09 -24.97 7.46
C ILE A 81 22.74 -24.23 8.63
N PHE A 82 23.08 -22.95 8.46
CA PHE A 82 23.87 -22.21 9.44
C PHE A 82 23.05 -21.09 10.08
N LYS A 83 23.44 -20.70 11.30
CA LYS A 83 22.98 -19.46 11.92
C LYS A 83 23.59 -18.26 11.18
N ASN A 84 22.90 -17.12 11.16
CA ASN A 84 23.33 -15.91 10.44
C ASN A 84 23.57 -16.16 8.94
N GLU A 85 22.67 -16.91 8.32
CA GLU A 85 22.70 -17.23 6.89
C GLU A 85 21.79 -16.28 6.11
N GLU A 86 22.28 -15.73 5.01
CA GLU A 86 21.51 -14.87 4.12
C GLU A 86 21.22 -15.60 2.80
N VAL A 87 19.97 -15.57 2.36
CA VAL A 87 19.53 -16.20 1.12
C VAL A 87 18.87 -15.15 0.23
N GLN A 88 19.35 -15.02 -1.00
CA GLN A 88 18.73 -14.15 -2.01
C GLN A 88 17.56 -14.87 -2.67
N LEU A 89 16.36 -14.31 -2.52
CA LEU A 89 15.13 -14.81 -3.10
C LEU A 89 14.87 -14.11 -4.44
N ASP A 90 14.76 -12.79 -4.47
CA ASP A 90 14.42 -12.02 -5.68
C ASP A 90 13.23 -12.62 -6.47
N ASP A 91 12.24 -13.14 -5.73
CA ASP A 91 11.03 -13.74 -6.29
C ASP A 91 9.95 -12.66 -6.38
N GLN A 92 9.33 -12.51 -7.56
CA GLN A 92 8.29 -11.51 -7.81
C GLN A 92 6.93 -12.17 -8.10
N PHE A 93 5.90 -11.71 -7.36
CA PHE A 93 4.52 -12.15 -7.52
C PHE A 93 3.62 -10.97 -7.85
N ASN A 94 2.92 -11.05 -8.97
CA ASN A 94 1.95 -10.05 -9.41
C ASN A 94 0.53 -10.54 -9.08
N PHE A 95 -0.13 -9.83 -8.18
CA PHE A 95 -1.53 -10.04 -7.80
C PHE A 95 -2.41 -9.06 -8.59
N LYS A 96 -3.20 -9.57 -9.52
CA LYS A 96 -4.26 -8.80 -10.16
C LYS A 96 -5.51 -8.88 -9.30
N LEU A 97 -5.88 -7.74 -8.72
CA LEU A 97 -7.01 -7.58 -7.82
C LEU A 97 -8.15 -6.88 -8.57
N SER A 98 -9.30 -7.53 -8.63
CA SER A 98 -10.52 -6.93 -9.20
C SER A 98 -11.53 -6.74 -8.09
N VAL A 99 -11.99 -5.50 -7.87
CA VAL A 99 -12.86 -5.15 -6.74
C VAL A 99 -14.06 -4.33 -7.22
N ILE A 100 -15.26 -4.68 -6.75
CA ILE A 100 -16.46 -3.88 -6.98
C ILE A 100 -16.54 -2.77 -5.92
N ILE A 101 -16.63 -1.51 -6.37
CA ILE A 101 -16.66 -0.31 -5.55
C ILE A 101 -17.83 0.61 -5.95
N ASP A 102 -18.26 1.48 -5.04
CA ASP A 102 -19.24 2.53 -5.34
C ASP A 102 -18.56 3.71 -6.04
N ALA A 103 -19.02 4.03 -7.25
CA ALA A 103 -18.46 5.09 -8.07
C ALA A 103 -18.62 6.50 -7.50
N GLN A 104 -19.56 6.71 -6.56
CA GLN A 104 -19.72 8.02 -5.92
C GLN A 104 -18.62 8.28 -4.89
N ASN A 105 -18.13 7.22 -4.24
CA ASN A 105 -17.21 7.30 -3.09
C ASN A 105 -16.00 6.39 -3.27
N ILE A 106 -15.34 6.48 -4.44
CA ILE A 106 -14.25 5.59 -4.86
C ILE A 106 -13.16 5.47 -3.78
N VAL A 107 -12.61 6.60 -3.31
CA VAL A 107 -11.51 6.62 -2.32
C VAL A 107 -11.95 6.03 -0.97
N GLU A 108 -13.14 6.38 -0.48
CA GLU A 108 -13.64 5.85 0.78
C GLU A 108 -13.92 4.34 0.71
N CYS A 109 -14.32 3.82 -0.45
CA CYS A 109 -14.52 2.39 -0.64
C CYS A 109 -13.22 1.63 -0.40
N PHE A 110 -12.10 2.09 -0.96
CA PHE A 110 -10.79 1.46 -0.76
C PHE A 110 -10.37 1.43 0.71
N ASN A 111 -10.62 2.51 1.47
CA ASN A 111 -10.37 2.54 2.90
C ASN A 111 -11.17 1.48 3.69
N ARG A 112 -12.33 1.06 3.18
CA ARG A 112 -13.21 0.06 3.82
C ARG A 112 -12.91 -1.38 3.40
N LEU A 113 -12.13 -1.60 2.34
CA LEU A 113 -11.83 -2.96 1.83
C LEU A 113 -10.98 -3.78 2.80
N ASP A 114 -10.19 -3.11 3.64
CA ASP A 114 -9.24 -3.72 4.58
C ASP A 114 -8.36 -4.76 3.87
N MET A 115 -7.60 -4.30 2.89
CA MET A 115 -6.69 -5.13 2.10
C MET A 115 -5.52 -5.59 2.98
N GLN A 116 -5.27 -6.89 3.01
CA GLN A 116 -4.26 -7.50 3.87
C GLN A 116 -3.31 -8.39 3.06
N LEU A 117 -2.01 -8.22 3.28
CA LEU A 117 -0.93 -9.05 2.77
C LEU A 117 -0.46 -10.01 3.87
N PHE A 118 -0.45 -11.29 3.57
CA PHE A 118 0.00 -12.36 4.44
C PHE A 118 1.35 -12.86 3.97
N LEU A 119 2.29 -12.99 4.90
CA LEU A 119 3.60 -13.59 4.67
C LEU A 119 3.83 -14.69 5.69
N GLU A 120 3.98 -15.91 5.19
CA GLU A 120 4.00 -17.12 6.00
C GLU A 120 5.29 -17.89 5.79
N LEU A 121 5.96 -18.24 6.89
CA LEU A 121 7.17 -19.06 6.87
C LEU A 121 6.78 -20.53 7.00
N TYR A 122 7.19 -21.34 6.03
CA TYR A 122 6.97 -22.77 5.99
C TYR A 122 8.28 -23.54 6.13
N PHE A 123 8.20 -24.74 6.70
CA PHE A 123 9.36 -25.58 6.97
C PHE A 123 9.10 -27.06 6.68
N LEU A 124 10.18 -27.74 6.25
CA LEU A 124 10.26 -29.18 6.09
C LEU A 124 11.67 -29.68 6.46
N GLU A 125 11.75 -30.69 7.32
CA GLU A 125 13.01 -31.14 7.92
C GLU A 125 13.98 -31.79 6.92
N ARG A 126 13.54 -32.78 6.12
CA ARG A 126 14.41 -33.48 5.14
C ARG A 126 13.65 -33.96 3.90
N ASP A 127 14.42 -34.24 2.84
CA ASP A 127 14.01 -34.82 1.57
C ASP A 127 12.91 -34.03 0.84
N TYR A 128 13.11 -32.72 0.65
CA TYR A 128 12.17 -31.92 -0.12
C TYR A 128 12.04 -32.43 -1.55
N THR A 129 10.78 -32.61 -1.99
CA THR A 129 10.38 -32.79 -3.38
C THR A 129 9.17 -31.92 -3.64
N ALA A 130 8.93 -31.52 -4.90
CA ALA A 130 7.80 -30.67 -5.25
C ALA A 130 6.44 -31.24 -4.78
N GLU A 131 6.29 -32.57 -4.80
CA GLU A 131 5.09 -33.28 -4.33
C GLU A 131 4.84 -33.12 -2.82
N LYS A 132 5.90 -32.86 -2.03
CA LYS A 132 5.83 -32.65 -0.58
C LYS A 132 5.55 -31.20 -0.19
N MET A 133 5.50 -30.26 -1.14
CA MET A 133 5.17 -28.86 -0.85
C MET A 133 3.87 -28.70 -0.02
N PRO A 134 2.77 -29.43 -0.29
CA PRO A 134 1.55 -29.33 0.54
C PRO A 134 1.73 -29.87 1.97
N THR A 135 2.76 -30.68 2.22
CA THR A 135 3.04 -31.28 3.54
C THR A 135 3.92 -30.40 4.44
N MET A 136 4.48 -29.31 3.90
CA MET A 136 5.27 -28.38 4.70
C MET A 136 4.44 -27.75 5.81
N GLN A 137 5.03 -27.61 6.99
CA GLN A 137 4.37 -27.03 8.15
C GLN A 137 4.55 -25.52 8.17
N GLN A 138 3.46 -24.79 8.39
CA GLN A 138 3.52 -23.36 8.68
C GLN A 138 4.10 -23.14 10.08
N LEU A 139 5.20 -22.41 10.16
CA LEU A 139 5.88 -22.07 11.41
C LEU A 139 5.30 -20.79 12.02
N CYS A 140 5.22 -19.74 11.21
CA CYS A 140 4.73 -18.43 11.63
C CYS A 140 4.11 -17.65 10.47
N SER A 141 3.40 -16.58 10.79
CA SER A 141 2.74 -15.69 9.83
C SER A 141 2.85 -14.25 10.29
N ARG A 142 2.93 -13.34 9.33
CA ARG A 142 2.77 -11.90 9.53
C ARG A 142 1.67 -11.40 8.62
N CYS A 143 0.75 -10.62 9.21
CA CYS A 143 -0.33 -9.95 8.49
C CYS A 143 -0.03 -8.45 8.44
N PHE A 144 -0.03 -7.92 7.23
CA PHE A 144 0.20 -6.51 6.94
C PHE A 144 -1.07 -5.90 6.35
N LYS A 145 -1.56 -4.83 6.96
CA LYS A 145 -2.64 -4.03 6.40
C LYS A 145 -2.07 -3.06 5.37
N LEU A 146 -2.65 -3.08 4.17
CA LEU A 146 -2.28 -2.23 3.05
C LEU A 146 -3.23 -1.03 2.98
N HIS A 147 -2.72 0.16 3.28
CA HIS A 147 -3.49 1.41 3.18
C HIS A 147 -3.39 1.97 1.76
N PHE A 148 -4.21 1.40 0.86
CA PHE A 148 -4.21 1.72 -0.56
C PHE A 148 -5.07 2.96 -0.87
N ASP A 149 -4.45 4.00 -1.44
CA ASP A 149 -5.16 5.13 -2.04
C ASP A 149 -5.11 5.00 -3.58
N PRO A 150 -6.25 4.95 -4.29
CA PRO A 150 -6.28 4.78 -5.74
C PRO A 150 -5.60 5.89 -6.53
N ARG A 151 -5.31 7.04 -5.92
CA ARG A 151 -4.63 8.17 -6.57
C ARG A 151 -3.12 8.06 -6.51
N PHE A 152 -2.57 7.40 -5.50
CA PHE A 152 -1.13 7.37 -5.23
C PHE A 152 -0.53 5.96 -5.32
N GLY A 153 -1.34 4.92 -5.19
CA GLY A 153 -0.86 3.55 -5.09
C GLY A 153 -0.09 3.28 -3.79
N ILE A 154 0.72 2.24 -3.79
CA ILE A 154 1.63 1.88 -2.69
C ILE A 154 2.99 1.58 -3.31
N HIS A 155 4.04 2.23 -2.85
CA HIS A 155 5.42 1.89 -3.24
C HIS A 155 6.28 1.95 -1.98
N THR A 156 6.68 0.80 -1.45
CA THR A 156 7.44 0.75 -0.20
C THR A 156 8.29 -0.50 -0.10
N HIS A 157 9.40 -0.41 0.63
CA HIS A 157 10.24 -1.54 0.96
C HIS A 157 10.30 -1.70 2.48
N VAL A 158 10.04 -2.90 2.98
CA VAL A 158 9.83 -3.19 4.39
C VAL A 158 10.68 -4.39 4.82
N PRO A 159 11.48 -4.25 5.89
CA PRO A 159 12.06 -5.39 6.57
C PRO A 159 11.02 -6.02 7.52
N ILE A 160 10.80 -7.30 7.36
CA ILE A 160 9.78 -8.08 8.07
C ILE A 160 10.50 -9.00 9.03
N LEU A 161 10.31 -8.77 10.32
CA LEU A 161 10.73 -9.72 11.33
C LEU A 161 9.58 -10.70 11.55
N PHE A 162 9.89 -12.00 11.53
CA PHE A 162 8.96 -13.02 11.97
C PHE A 162 8.85 -12.98 13.51
N ASP A 163 8.63 -14.10 14.18
CA ASP A 163 8.40 -14.12 15.62
C ASP A 163 9.68 -14.39 16.43
N TYR A 164 9.54 -14.31 17.75
CA TYR A 164 10.64 -14.54 18.67
C TYR A 164 11.15 -16.00 18.68
N PHE A 165 10.31 -16.96 18.28
CA PHE A 165 10.67 -18.38 18.20
C PHE A 165 11.28 -18.76 16.85
N HIS A 166 11.05 -17.95 15.82
CA HIS A 166 11.54 -18.13 14.47
C HIS A 166 12.28 -16.86 14.08
N LEU A 167 13.38 -16.58 14.81
CA LEU A 167 14.13 -15.34 14.68
C LEU A 167 14.79 -15.28 13.30
N SER A 168 14.06 -14.72 12.34
CA SER A 168 14.47 -14.53 10.96
C SER A 168 13.79 -13.29 10.42
N ALA A 169 14.39 -12.74 9.37
CA ALA A 169 13.88 -11.55 8.71
C ALA A 169 13.76 -11.78 7.20
N LEU A 170 12.83 -11.07 6.59
CA LEU A 170 12.60 -11.04 5.15
C LEU A 170 12.52 -9.58 4.71
N THR A 171 13.27 -9.20 3.68
CA THR A 171 13.08 -7.91 3.03
C THR A 171 12.08 -8.05 1.89
N THR A 172 11.09 -7.16 1.86
CA THR A 172 10.00 -7.23 0.89
C THR A 172 9.73 -5.85 0.29
N THR A 173 9.68 -5.77 -1.04
CA THR A 173 9.18 -4.58 -1.73
C THR A 173 7.74 -4.83 -2.15
N VAL A 174 6.90 -3.80 -1.99
CA VAL A 174 5.49 -3.84 -2.41
C VAL A 174 5.23 -2.63 -3.28
N HIS A 175 4.79 -2.90 -4.51
CA HIS A 175 4.32 -1.91 -5.47
C HIS A 175 2.86 -2.17 -5.78
N SER A 176 2.03 -1.14 -5.85
CA SER A 176 0.63 -1.26 -6.25
C SER A 176 0.13 0.00 -6.91
N SER A 177 -0.68 -0.14 -7.95
CA SER A 177 -1.32 0.99 -8.62
C SER A 177 -2.72 0.64 -9.12
N LEU A 178 -3.58 1.66 -9.22
CA LEU A 178 -4.87 1.55 -9.90
C LEU A 178 -4.64 1.57 -11.40
N LEU A 179 -5.05 0.51 -12.09
CA LEU A 179 -4.88 0.38 -13.53
C LEU A 179 -6.12 0.83 -14.29
N CYS A 180 -7.29 0.33 -13.87
CA CYS A 180 -8.52 0.52 -14.62
C CYS A 180 -9.72 0.75 -13.71
N LEU A 181 -10.68 1.50 -14.22
CA LEU A 181 -12.03 1.64 -13.67
C LEU A 181 -13.02 1.30 -14.80
N ILE A 182 -13.68 0.16 -14.70
CA ILE A 182 -14.47 -0.46 -15.77
C ILE A 182 -15.88 -0.74 -15.23
N PRO A 183 -16.95 -0.73 -16.06
CA PRO A 183 -18.22 -1.35 -15.67
C PRO A 183 -18.02 -2.71 -15.02
N PRO A 184 -18.84 -3.07 -14.01
CA PRO A 184 -18.75 -4.38 -13.40
C PRO A 184 -19.05 -5.46 -14.43
N TYR A 185 -18.03 -6.24 -14.80
CA TYR A 185 -18.21 -7.48 -15.53
C TYR A 185 -18.46 -8.55 -14.47
N VAL A 186 -19.72 -8.77 -14.13
CA VAL A 186 -20.08 -9.67 -13.02
C VAL A 186 -19.44 -11.05 -13.22
N PHE A 187 -18.54 -11.42 -12.30
CA PHE A 187 -17.91 -12.73 -12.23
C PHE A 187 -18.99 -13.83 -12.21
N ASP A 188 -19.02 -14.68 -13.24
CA ASP A 188 -19.73 -15.98 -13.30
C ASP A 188 -21.18 -16.04 -12.76
N ARG A 189 -21.91 -14.92 -12.66
CA ARG A 189 -23.35 -14.92 -12.35
C ARG A 189 -24.17 -14.60 -13.60
N PRO A 190 -24.83 -15.59 -14.21
CA PRO A 190 -25.70 -15.36 -15.37
C PRO A 190 -26.93 -14.50 -15.05
N ASP A 191 -27.27 -14.30 -13.77
CA ASP A 191 -28.50 -13.63 -13.32
C ASP A 191 -28.36 -12.13 -13.01
N VAL A 192 -27.15 -11.56 -13.00
CA VAL A 192 -26.98 -10.10 -12.85
C VAL A 192 -26.71 -9.52 -14.22
N ARG A 193 -27.71 -8.78 -14.75
CA ARG A 193 -27.64 -8.12 -16.05
C ARG A 193 -26.29 -7.40 -16.21
N ARG A 194 -25.59 -7.65 -17.32
CA ARG A 194 -24.48 -6.82 -17.78
C ARG A 194 -24.96 -5.37 -17.77
N THR A 195 -24.52 -4.61 -16.77
CA THR A 195 -24.82 -3.19 -16.66
C THR A 195 -23.85 -2.50 -17.61
N SER A 196 -24.34 -2.00 -18.75
CA SER A 196 -23.54 -1.16 -19.65
C SER A 196 -23.07 0.11 -18.90
N LEU A 197 -21.96 0.79 -19.31
CA LEU A 197 -21.66 2.09 -18.68
C LEU A 197 -22.85 3.02 -18.81
N PHE A 198 -23.67 2.89 -19.84
CA PHE A 198 -24.92 3.65 -19.94
C PHE A 198 -25.80 3.50 -18.69
N SER A 199 -26.12 2.27 -18.29
CA SER A 199 -26.97 2.02 -17.11
C SER A 199 -26.32 2.53 -15.82
N PHE A 200 -24.99 2.56 -15.81
CA PHE A 200 -24.19 3.10 -14.73
C PHE A 200 -24.14 4.65 -14.68
N LEU A 201 -23.84 5.30 -15.81
CA LEU A 201 -23.74 6.76 -15.98
C LEU A 201 -25.10 7.42 -15.78
N PHE A 202 -26.14 6.83 -16.37
CA PHE A 202 -27.48 7.39 -16.40
C PHE A 202 -28.41 6.80 -15.32
N GLY A 203 -28.02 5.71 -14.65
CA GLY A 203 -28.79 5.07 -13.58
C GLY A 203 -30.03 4.29 -14.05
N GLN A 204 -30.19 4.08 -15.36
CA GLN A 204 -31.31 3.40 -16.01
C GLN A 204 -30.83 2.60 -17.22
N ASP A 205 -31.42 1.42 -17.45
CA ASP A 205 -31.11 0.62 -18.63
C ASP A 205 -31.52 1.35 -19.92
N LEU A 206 -30.70 1.28 -20.97
CA LEU A 206 -30.95 1.82 -22.31
C LEU A 206 -32.35 1.49 -22.86
N SER A 207 -32.86 0.31 -22.53
CA SER A 207 -34.18 -0.17 -22.97
C SER A 207 -35.37 0.50 -22.29
N GLN A 208 -35.12 1.28 -21.22
CA GLN A 208 -36.14 1.96 -20.43
C GLN A 208 -36.25 3.46 -20.75
N ILE A 209 -35.30 4.02 -21.50
CA ILE A 209 -35.28 5.45 -21.84
C ILE A 209 -35.94 5.64 -23.22
N THR A 210 -37.10 6.29 -23.25
CA THR A 210 -37.61 6.92 -24.47
C THR A 210 -36.94 8.29 -24.63
N THR A 211 -36.71 8.73 -25.87
CA THR A 211 -36.05 10.01 -26.22
C THR A 211 -36.67 11.25 -25.55
N ASP A 212 -37.91 11.14 -25.06
CA ASP A 212 -38.63 12.21 -24.36
C ASP A 212 -38.34 12.29 -22.84
N GLN A 213 -37.54 11.36 -22.26
CA GLN A 213 -37.21 11.33 -20.82
C GLN A 213 -35.80 11.86 -20.49
N ILE A 214 -35.14 12.49 -21.45
CA ILE A 214 -33.80 13.07 -21.29
C ILE A 214 -33.90 14.35 -20.47
N ASN A 215 -33.75 14.23 -19.16
CA ASN A 215 -33.73 15.37 -18.25
C ASN A 215 -32.30 15.92 -18.08
N PRO A 216 -32.13 17.24 -17.93
CA PRO A 216 -30.81 17.86 -17.72
C PRO A 216 -30.07 17.29 -16.50
N ALA A 217 -30.80 16.89 -15.45
CA ALA A 217 -30.23 16.25 -14.26
C ALA A 217 -29.58 14.89 -14.54
N LEU A 218 -30.07 14.15 -15.54
CA LEU A 218 -29.53 12.84 -15.93
C LEU A 218 -28.23 13.00 -16.73
N LEU A 219 -28.14 14.01 -17.59
CA LEU A 219 -26.91 14.40 -18.28
C LEU A 219 -25.85 14.92 -17.29
N GLU A 220 -26.26 15.81 -16.37
CA GLU A 220 -25.36 16.34 -15.33
C GLU A 220 -24.78 15.22 -14.47
N ARG A 221 -25.59 14.22 -14.08
CA ARG A 221 -25.13 13.03 -13.38
C ARG A 221 -24.07 12.25 -14.18
N ALA A 222 -24.33 12.00 -15.46
CA ALA A 222 -23.40 11.27 -16.32
C ALA A 222 -22.07 12.02 -16.49
N TYR A 223 -22.11 13.34 -16.70
CA TYR A 223 -20.91 14.18 -16.78
C TYR A 223 -20.12 14.18 -15.47
N ASN A 224 -20.79 14.28 -14.32
CA ASN A 224 -20.14 14.26 -13.02
C ASN A 224 -19.46 12.91 -12.74
N LEU A 225 -20.13 11.79 -13.04
CA LEU A 225 -19.54 10.45 -12.89
C LEU A 225 -18.36 10.23 -13.84
N HIS A 226 -18.50 10.62 -15.11
CA HIS A 226 -17.41 10.55 -16.08
C HIS A 226 -16.19 11.36 -15.62
N ASN A 227 -16.39 12.63 -15.26
CA ASN A 227 -15.31 13.50 -14.79
C ASN A 227 -14.64 12.92 -13.56
N ARG A 228 -15.40 12.36 -12.61
CA ARG A 228 -14.86 11.76 -11.40
C ARG A 228 -13.98 10.54 -11.68
N ILE A 229 -14.40 9.67 -12.61
CA ILE A 229 -13.62 8.49 -12.99
C ILE A 229 -12.33 8.92 -13.70
N CYS A 230 -12.43 9.84 -14.67
CA CYS A 230 -11.26 10.37 -15.36
C CYS A 230 -10.31 11.11 -14.41
N GLU A 231 -10.82 11.87 -13.43
CA GLU A 231 -10.02 12.53 -12.42
C GLU A 231 -9.20 11.53 -11.59
N ILE A 232 -9.82 10.44 -11.10
CA ILE A 232 -9.11 9.43 -10.32
C ILE A 232 -8.07 8.70 -11.18
N LEU A 233 -8.41 8.28 -12.40
CA LEU A 233 -7.46 7.61 -13.30
C LEU A 233 -6.28 8.50 -13.67
N LEU A 234 -6.53 9.79 -13.96
CA LEU A 234 -5.47 10.74 -14.28
C LEU A 234 -4.63 11.09 -13.05
N SER A 235 -5.23 11.12 -11.84
CA SER A 235 -4.48 11.30 -10.59
C SER A 235 -3.55 10.13 -10.30
N SER A 236 -4.03 8.88 -10.51
CA SER A 236 -3.21 7.66 -10.44
C SER A 236 -2.02 7.73 -11.39
N TYR A 237 -2.29 8.08 -12.65
CA TYR A 237 -1.29 8.22 -13.69
C TYR A 237 -0.23 9.27 -13.31
N GLN A 238 -0.67 10.47 -12.92
CA GLN A 238 0.21 11.58 -12.56
C GLN A 238 1.08 11.23 -11.37
N SER A 239 0.50 10.70 -10.29
CA SER A 239 1.27 10.34 -9.08
C SER A 239 2.31 9.26 -9.37
N LEU A 240 1.97 8.27 -10.22
CA LEU A 240 2.91 7.25 -10.63
C LEU A 240 4.02 7.81 -11.54
N GLN A 241 3.72 8.78 -12.41
CA GLN A 241 4.74 9.50 -13.18
C GLN A 241 5.68 10.29 -12.27
N ASP A 242 5.14 11.08 -11.35
CA ASP A 242 5.93 11.88 -10.40
C ASP A 242 6.86 10.97 -9.57
N PHE A 243 6.32 9.84 -9.11
CA PHE A 243 7.10 8.85 -8.38
C PHE A 243 8.16 8.17 -9.26
N TYR A 244 7.82 7.81 -10.49
CA TYR A 244 8.77 7.23 -11.46
C TYR A 244 9.93 8.20 -11.73
N GLU A 245 9.65 9.48 -11.98
CA GLU A 245 10.64 10.53 -12.21
C GLU A 245 11.56 10.73 -10.99
N ALA A 246 10.99 10.79 -9.78
CA ALA A 246 11.78 10.89 -8.55
C ALA A 246 12.72 9.69 -8.37
N MET A 247 12.25 8.48 -8.67
CA MET A 247 13.06 7.26 -8.57
C MET A 247 14.18 7.18 -9.62
N LEU A 248 14.01 7.78 -10.80
CA LEU A 248 15.07 7.86 -11.82
C LEU A 248 16.30 8.65 -11.35
N GLU A 249 16.15 9.56 -10.39
CA GLU A 249 17.29 10.29 -9.80
C GLU A 249 18.20 9.38 -8.98
N HIS A 250 17.69 8.22 -8.54
CA HIS A 250 18.39 7.27 -7.70
C HIS A 250 18.90 6.03 -8.45
N LEU A 251 18.68 5.94 -9.76
CA LEU A 251 19.28 4.90 -10.59
C LEU A 251 20.80 5.12 -10.76
N PRO A 252 21.58 4.04 -10.83
CA PRO A 252 23.02 4.14 -11.09
C PRO A 252 23.28 4.78 -12.46
N ASP A 253 24.32 5.61 -12.57
CA ASP A 253 24.68 6.35 -13.80
C ASP A 253 24.95 5.45 -15.03
N SER A 254 25.07 4.13 -14.84
CA SER A 254 25.26 3.15 -15.91
C SER A 254 24.00 2.83 -16.71
N GLU A 255 22.81 3.17 -16.21
CA GLU A 255 21.54 2.86 -16.86
C GLU A 255 21.06 4.04 -17.71
N GLU A 256 20.69 3.78 -18.97
CA GLU A 256 20.09 4.80 -19.84
C GLU A 256 18.74 5.22 -19.26
N LYS A 257 18.66 6.47 -18.81
CA LYS A 257 17.40 7.05 -18.31
C LYS A 257 16.41 7.15 -19.48
N PRO A 258 15.26 6.47 -19.42
CA PRO A 258 14.26 6.59 -20.47
C PRO A 258 13.75 8.03 -20.54
N ILE A 259 13.59 8.55 -21.77
CA ILE A 259 13.01 9.88 -21.99
C ILE A 259 11.53 9.81 -21.64
N HIS A 260 11.15 10.52 -20.58
CA HIS A 260 9.76 10.63 -20.16
C HIS A 260 9.18 11.99 -20.49
N VAL A 261 7.98 11.98 -21.07
CA VAL A 261 7.24 13.19 -21.39
C VAL A 261 6.13 13.36 -20.36
N HIS A 262 6.32 14.34 -19.49
CA HIS A 262 5.34 14.70 -18.47
C HIS A 262 4.03 15.16 -19.13
N GLN A 263 2.93 14.46 -18.87
CA GLN A 263 1.63 14.82 -19.44
C GLN A 263 0.89 15.79 -18.51
N LYS A 264 0.38 16.89 -19.06
CA LYS A 264 -0.45 17.85 -18.31
C LYS A 264 -1.85 17.29 -18.06
N CYS A 265 -1.99 16.48 -17.02
CA CYS A 265 -3.21 15.75 -16.67
C CYS A 265 -4.42 16.68 -16.45
N GLU A 266 -4.23 17.85 -15.83
CA GLU A 266 -5.31 18.84 -15.66
C GLU A 266 -5.86 19.35 -17.00
N GLN A 267 -4.98 19.66 -17.96
CA GLN A 267 -5.39 20.14 -19.29
C GLN A 267 -6.13 19.04 -20.05
N LYS A 268 -5.67 17.80 -19.89
CA LYS A 268 -6.32 16.64 -20.47
C LYS A 268 -7.71 16.42 -19.90
N LEU A 269 -7.87 16.44 -18.58
CA LEU A 269 -9.18 16.30 -17.94
C LEU A 269 -10.16 17.36 -18.48
N ARG A 270 -9.76 18.64 -18.51
CA ARG A 270 -10.57 19.73 -19.09
C ARG A 270 -10.97 19.44 -20.54
N SER A 271 -10.02 18.98 -21.37
CA SER A 271 -10.31 18.65 -22.77
C SER A 271 -11.29 17.49 -22.93
N LEU A 272 -11.24 16.48 -22.05
CA LEU A 272 -12.15 15.34 -22.07
C LEU A 272 -13.55 15.76 -21.62
N SER A 273 -13.63 16.58 -20.56
CA SER A 273 -14.88 17.15 -20.05
C SER A 273 -15.57 18.02 -21.10
N GLU A 274 -14.84 18.93 -21.74
CA GLU A 274 -15.38 19.83 -22.78
C GLU A 274 -15.89 19.04 -23.98
N LYS A 275 -15.16 18.02 -24.45
CA LYS A 275 -15.61 17.15 -25.55
C LYS A 275 -16.92 16.44 -25.25
N LEU A 276 -17.10 15.99 -24.01
CA LEU A 276 -18.30 15.26 -23.60
C LEU A 276 -19.50 16.20 -23.41
N GLN A 277 -19.28 17.41 -22.89
CA GLN A 277 -20.32 18.44 -22.67
C GLN A 277 -20.86 19.05 -23.97
N ASN A 278 -20.07 19.01 -25.06
CA ASN A 278 -20.46 19.55 -26.37
C ASN A 278 -21.32 18.57 -27.19
N ILE A 279 -21.73 17.44 -26.63
CA ILE A 279 -22.52 16.41 -27.29
C ILE A 279 -23.86 16.27 -26.59
N ASP A 280 -24.94 16.36 -27.38
CA ASP A 280 -26.32 16.27 -26.87
C ASP A 280 -26.94 14.86 -27.05
N ASP A 281 -26.35 14.01 -27.89
CA ASP A 281 -26.85 12.65 -28.14
C ASP A 281 -26.31 11.64 -27.10
N ILE A 282 -27.21 10.93 -26.42
CA ILE A 282 -26.86 10.06 -25.30
C ILE A 282 -26.01 8.86 -25.74
N HIS A 283 -26.29 8.29 -26.92
CA HIS A 283 -25.50 7.15 -27.41
C HIS A 283 -24.06 7.56 -27.73
N THR A 284 -23.86 8.73 -28.31
CA THR A 284 -22.52 9.28 -28.54
C THR A 284 -21.83 9.69 -27.24
N ILE A 285 -22.55 10.24 -26.24
CA ILE A 285 -22.00 10.49 -24.89
C ILE A 285 -21.51 9.19 -24.26
N ASP A 286 -22.31 8.12 -24.25
CA ASP A 286 -21.94 6.84 -23.64
C ASP A 286 -20.70 6.24 -24.32
N ASN A 287 -20.69 6.18 -25.65
CA ASN A 287 -19.53 5.69 -26.41
C ASN A 287 -18.27 6.52 -26.17
N LEU A 288 -18.41 7.84 -26.11
CA LEU A 288 -17.28 8.73 -25.87
C LEU A 288 -16.75 8.62 -24.43
N ALA A 289 -17.63 8.50 -23.44
CA ALA A 289 -17.26 8.27 -22.05
C ALA A 289 -16.50 6.95 -21.88
N HIS A 290 -16.98 5.85 -22.51
CA HIS A 290 -16.25 4.58 -22.57
C HIS A 290 -14.85 4.78 -23.17
N ALA A 291 -14.75 5.48 -24.31
CA ALA A 291 -13.47 5.70 -24.99
C ALA A 291 -12.50 6.51 -24.11
N HIS A 292 -12.97 7.56 -23.45
CA HIS A 292 -12.16 8.37 -22.54
C HIS A 292 -11.63 7.55 -21.35
N ILE A 293 -12.49 6.76 -20.71
CA ILE A 293 -12.11 5.93 -19.56
C ILE A 293 -11.15 4.81 -19.98
N ALA A 294 -11.41 4.17 -21.12
CA ALA A 294 -10.52 3.15 -21.68
C ALA A 294 -9.15 3.74 -22.03
N GLN A 295 -9.11 4.95 -22.60
CA GLN A 295 -7.86 5.65 -22.89
C GLN A 295 -7.05 5.92 -21.61
N CYS A 296 -7.68 6.49 -20.58
CA CYS A 296 -6.99 6.79 -19.32
C CYS A 296 -6.52 5.50 -18.62
N SER A 297 -7.29 4.42 -18.71
CA SER A 297 -6.91 3.12 -18.15
C SER A 297 -5.72 2.50 -18.91
N ALA A 298 -5.72 2.56 -20.25
CA ALA A 298 -4.62 2.08 -21.07
C ALA A 298 -3.29 2.82 -20.76
N GLU A 299 -3.36 4.13 -20.53
CA GLU A 299 -2.20 4.93 -20.18
C GLU A 299 -1.66 4.59 -18.77
N ASN A 300 -2.54 4.36 -17.79
CA ASN A 300 -2.15 3.84 -16.47
C ASN A 300 -1.44 2.50 -16.58
N ILE A 301 -1.98 1.55 -17.37
CA ILE A 301 -1.34 0.26 -17.61
C ILE A 301 0.05 0.45 -18.23
N MET A 302 0.18 1.32 -19.24
CA MET A 302 1.47 1.53 -19.92
C MET A 302 2.54 2.08 -18.97
N VAL A 303 2.23 3.13 -18.19
CA VAL A 303 3.19 3.70 -17.25
C VAL A 303 3.51 2.72 -16.12
N TRP A 304 2.54 1.95 -15.66
CA TRP A 304 2.75 0.90 -14.66
C TRP A 304 3.67 -0.21 -15.15
N CYS A 305 3.44 -0.74 -16.36
CA CYS A 305 4.32 -1.75 -16.95
C CYS A 305 5.74 -1.21 -17.11
N GLN A 306 5.89 0.04 -17.55
CA GLN A 306 7.20 0.67 -17.66
C GLN A 306 7.87 0.87 -16.29
N PHE A 307 7.11 1.26 -15.27
CA PHE A 307 7.58 1.36 -13.88
C PHE A 307 8.12 0.03 -13.37
N ILE A 308 7.34 -1.04 -13.46
CA ILE A 308 7.76 -2.38 -12.99
C ILE A 308 8.94 -2.91 -13.80
N GLN A 309 8.98 -2.68 -15.11
CA GLN A 309 10.15 -3.07 -15.93
C GLN A 309 11.43 -2.33 -15.55
N THR A 310 11.33 -1.09 -15.07
CA THR A 310 12.50 -0.26 -14.72
C THR A 310 12.96 -0.53 -13.28
N PHE A 311 12.02 -0.62 -12.33
CA PHE A 311 12.30 -0.63 -10.90
C PHE A 311 12.00 -1.95 -10.21
N GLY A 312 11.33 -2.88 -10.90
CA GLY A 312 11.03 -4.21 -10.38
C GLY A 312 12.32 -4.96 -10.05
N LEU A 313 12.39 -5.49 -8.84
CA LEU A 313 13.59 -6.17 -8.30
C LEU A 313 14.88 -5.32 -8.35
N SER A 314 14.77 -3.99 -8.44
CA SER A 314 15.93 -3.09 -8.37
C SER A 314 16.46 -2.96 -6.94
N GLU A 315 17.78 -3.07 -6.75
CA GLU A 315 18.39 -2.92 -5.41
C GLU A 315 18.40 -1.44 -4.98
N SER A 316 18.70 -0.54 -5.91
CA SER A 316 18.69 0.91 -5.67
C SER A 316 17.31 1.39 -5.20
N SER A 317 16.23 0.89 -5.82
CA SER A 317 14.86 1.26 -5.43
C SER A 317 14.54 0.77 -4.01
N ALA A 318 14.88 -0.47 -3.68
CA ALA A 318 14.68 -1.07 -2.37
C ALA A 318 15.40 -0.29 -1.25
N ILE A 319 16.64 0.16 -1.49
CA ILE A 319 17.41 0.96 -0.52
C ILE A 319 16.74 2.29 -0.22
N VAL A 320 16.30 3.02 -1.26
CA VAL A 320 15.64 4.32 -1.10
C VAL A 320 14.33 4.14 -0.35
N LEU A 321 13.48 3.23 -0.81
CA LEU A 321 12.17 2.99 -0.21
C LEU A 321 12.27 2.46 1.22
N GLY A 322 13.30 1.65 1.51
CA GLY A 322 13.56 1.14 2.86
C GLY A 322 13.93 2.26 3.83
N LYS A 323 14.76 3.22 3.37
CA LYS A 323 15.11 4.41 4.18
C LYS A 323 13.88 5.28 4.44
N GLU A 324 13.08 5.55 3.42
CA GLU A 324 11.85 6.35 3.59
C GLU A 324 10.87 5.70 4.56
N TYR A 325 10.64 4.39 4.41
CA TYR A 325 9.76 3.63 5.28
C TYR A 325 10.27 3.63 6.73
N HIS A 326 11.57 3.41 6.93
CA HIS A 326 12.19 3.50 8.25
C HIS A 326 11.99 4.89 8.89
N LEU A 327 12.19 5.98 8.13
CA LEU A 327 11.96 7.33 8.64
C LEU A 327 10.50 7.56 9.05
N LYS A 328 9.53 7.06 8.28
CA LYS A 328 8.11 7.12 8.63
C LYS A 328 7.81 6.35 9.93
N ARG A 329 8.41 5.17 10.11
CA ARG A 329 8.30 4.39 11.37
C ARG A 329 8.88 5.12 12.57
N VAL A 330 10.08 5.67 12.44
CA VAL A 330 10.74 6.43 13.52
C VAL A 330 9.92 7.67 13.88
N ARG A 331 9.39 8.39 12.89
CA ARG A 331 8.49 9.53 13.13
C ARG A 331 7.23 9.11 13.89
N ARG A 332 6.53 8.07 13.44
CA ARG A 332 5.34 7.55 14.14
C ARG A 332 5.65 7.15 15.57
N LEU A 333 6.79 6.49 15.81
CA LEU A 333 7.25 6.15 17.16
C LEU A 333 7.57 7.41 17.99
N SER A 334 8.14 8.44 17.37
CA SER A 334 8.48 9.70 18.04
C SER A 334 7.27 10.47 18.56
N GLU A 335 6.07 10.24 18.02
CA GLU A 335 4.83 10.84 18.53
C GLU A 335 4.46 10.33 19.94
N GLY A 336 5.06 9.22 20.39
CA GLY A 336 4.98 8.73 21.76
C GLY A 336 6.00 9.36 22.73
N PHE A 337 6.88 10.24 22.26
CA PHE A 337 7.91 10.87 23.08
C PHE A 337 7.48 12.26 23.56
N PHE A 338 7.50 12.41 24.87
CA PHE A 338 7.04 13.61 25.55
C PHE A 338 8.13 14.13 26.48
N GLN A 339 8.23 15.46 26.58
CA GLN A 339 9.15 16.10 27.50
C GLN A 339 8.38 16.78 28.63
N ARG A 340 8.86 16.58 29.85
CA ARG A 340 8.36 17.26 31.05
C ARG A 340 9.49 18.02 31.72
N GLU A 341 9.36 19.34 31.76
CA GLU A 341 10.30 20.21 32.47
C GLU A 341 9.89 20.36 33.94
N MET A 342 10.85 20.17 34.86
CA MET A 342 10.64 20.23 36.30
C MET A 342 11.73 21.08 36.96
N SER A 343 11.42 21.71 38.11
CA SER A 343 12.46 22.36 38.91
C SER A 343 13.32 21.30 39.60
N ARG A 344 14.63 21.58 39.74
CA ARG A 344 15.53 20.73 40.55
C ARG A 344 15.07 20.58 42.00
N VAL A 345 14.30 21.53 42.55
CA VAL A 345 13.71 21.40 43.88
C VAL A 345 12.78 20.19 43.97
N ASN A 346 12.14 19.79 42.86
CA ASN A 346 11.25 18.63 42.82
C ASN A 346 11.99 17.30 43.04
N LEU A 347 13.31 17.23 42.84
CA LEU A 347 14.12 16.05 43.19
C LEU A 347 14.18 15.82 44.72
N LEU A 348 13.95 16.88 45.50
CA LEU A 348 14.01 16.85 46.96
C LEU A 348 12.63 16.52 47.57
N THR A 349 11.56 16.69 46.81
CA THR A 349 10.19 16.41 47.23
C THR A 349 9.77 15.04 46.72
N ASN A 350 9.32 14.15 47.60
CA ASN A 350 8.83 12.82 47.23
C ASN A 350 7.39 12.90 46.67
N GLU A 351 7.13 13.80 45.72
CA GLU A 351 5.85 13.87 45.02
C GLU A 351 5.77 12.66 44.07
N SER A 352 5.00 11.64 44.49
CA SER A 352 4.68 10.49 43.64
C SER A 352 3.72 10.96 42.54
N TYR A 353 4.26 11.51 41.45
CA TYR A 353 3.44 11.82 40.28
C TYR A 353 2.85 10.53 39.73
N SER A 354 1.52 10.51 39.55
CA SER A 354 0.85 9.40 38.91
C SER A 354 1.13 9.45 37.41
N TYR A 355 2.21 8.81 36.96
CA TYR A 355 2.48 8.65 35.53
C TYR A 355 1.31 7.95 34.82
N ASN A 356 0.55 7.13 35.55
CA ASN A 356 -0.66 6.49 35.05
C ASN A 356 -1.68 7.51 34.53
N GLU A 357 -1.90 8.63 35.23
CA GLU A 357 -2.82 9.68 34.79
C GLU A 357 -2.33 10.35 33.49
N LEU A 358 -1.03 10.57 33.36
CA LEU A 358 -0.44 11.13 32.14
C LEU A 358 -0.55 10.15 30.96
N HIS A 359 -0.28 8.86 31.20
CA HIS A 359 -0.45 7.82 30.20
C HIS A 359 -1.90 7.74 29.73
N GLU A 360 -2.88 7.76 30.64
CA GLU A 360 -4.30 7.76 30.29
C GLU A 360 -4.70 9.01 29.52
N LEU A 361 -4.20 10.19 29.90
CA LEU A 361 -4.48 11.44 29.19
C LEU A 361 -3.95 11.39 27.75
N VAL A 362 -2.72 10.91 27.55
CA VAL A 362 -2.14 10.77 26.20
C VAL A 362 -2.92 9.75 25.38
N ARG A 363 -3.20 8.56 25.92
CA ARG A 363 -3.93 7.50 25.21
C ARG A 363 -5.35 7.90 24.84
N ASN A 364 -6.03 8.64 25.71
CA ASN A 364 -7.40 9.12 25.46
C ASN A 364 -7.43 10.40 24.62
N SER A 365 -6.28 10.96 24.24
CA SER A 365 -6.24 12.14 23.39
C SER A 365 -6.69 11.79 21.98
N SER A 366 -7.52 12.65 21.38
CA SER A 366 -7.96 12.49 19.99
C SER A 366 -6.79 12.42 19.02
N TYR A 367 -5.71 13.14 19.33
CA TYR A 367 -4.48 13.14 18.55
C TYR A 367 -3.85 11.74 18.49
N TYR A 368 -3.61 11.11 19.65
CA TYR A 368 -2.93 9.82 19.72
C TYR A 368 -3.79 8.67 19.19
N SER A 369 -5.11 8.75 19.35
CA SER A 369 -6.04 7.79 18.73
C SER A 369 -6.12 7.90 17.20
N CYS A 370 -5.71 9.04 16.63
CA CYS A 370 -5.78 9.33 15.19
C CYS A 370 -4.40 9.49 14.55
N LEU A 371 -3.36 8.84 15.10
CA LEU A 371 -2.05 8.79 14.46
C LEU A 371 -2.18 8.24 13.04
N LEU A 372 -1.52 8.90 12.09
CA LEU A 372 -1.53 8.49 10.70
C LEU A 372 -0.94 7.07 10.57
N PRO A 373 -1.62 6.15 9.86
CA PRO A 373 -1.09 4.82 9.64
C PRO A 373 0.15 4.85 8.74
N LEU A 374 0.96 3.80 8.83
CA LEU A 374 2.01 3.57 7.82
C LEU A 374 1.34 3.11 6.52
N THR A 375 2.01 3.28 5.38
CA THR A 375 1.51 2.79 4.08
C THR A 375 1.21 1.28 4.12
N ILE A 376 2.08 0.55 4.79
CA ILE A 376 1.92 -0.85 5.16
C ILE A 376 2.21 -0.95 6.65
N GLU A 377 1.25 -1.48 7.42
CA GLU A 377 1.38 -1.64 8.87
C GLU A 377 1.16 -3.09 9.30
N CYS A 378 1.97 -3.56 10.24
CA CYS A 378 1.75 -4.83 10.92
C CYS A 378 1.57 -4.55 12.41
N VAL A 379 0.39 -4.89 12.96
CA VAL A 379 0.07 -4.64 14.38
C VAL A 379 1.12 -5.25 15.31
N GLU A 380 1.67 -6.40 14.96
CA GLU A 380 2.65 -7.12 15.78
C GLU A 380 4.04 -6.47 15.76
N LEU A 381 4.39 -5.72 14.69
CA LEU A 381 5.70 -5.07 14.52
C LEU A 381 5.67 -3.57 14.84
N ASP A 382 4.55 -2.91 14.54
CA ASP A 382 4.41 -1.45 14.64
C ASP A 382 3.56 -1.02 15.85
N GLY A 383 2.83 -1.96 16.47
CA GLY A 383 1.93 -1.67 17.59
C GLY A 383 0.66 -0.94 17.19
N VAL A 384 -0.22 -0.75 18.17
CA VAL A 384 -1.43 0.08 18.07
C VAL A 384 -1.36 1.20 19.11
N PRO A 385 -2.11 2.30 18.99
CA PRO A 385 -2.10 3.37 19.99
C PRO A 385 -2.23 2.89 21.44
N ASP A 386 -2.98 1.82 21.69
CA ASP A 386 -3.14 1.26 23.04
C ASP A 386 -1.89 0.55 23.58
N THR A 387 -1.05 0.02 22.69
CA THR A 387 0.15 -0.77 23.04
C THR A 387 1.45 -0.04 22.77
N LEU A 388 1.43 1.04 21.99
CA LEU A 388 2.59 1.85 21.69
C LEU A 388 3.21 2.42 22.97
N PRO A 389 4.55 2.37 23.11
CA PRO A 389 5.23 2.91 24.27
C PRO A 389 5.08 4.44 24.29
N ILE A 390 4.67 4.96 25.44
CA ILE A 390 4.70 6.39 25.74
C ILE A 390 5.93 6.63 26.60
N ILE A 391 6.84 7.46 26.12
CA ILE A 391 8.13 7.72 26.77
C ILE A 391 8.13 9.17 27.23
N ILE A 392 8.29 9.38 28.53
CA ILE A 392 8.33 10.71 29.14
C ILE A 392 9.76 10.98 29.61
N GLU A 393 10.39 11.96 28.96
CA GLU A 393 11.71 12.47 29.34
C GLU A 393 11.55 13.63 30.34
N GLU A 394 12.09 13.47 31.54
CA GLU A 394 12.09 14.53 32.55
C GLU A 394 13.36 15.37 32.49
N ILE A 395 13.18 16.68 32.35
CA ILE A 395 14.29 17.65 32.29
C ILE A 395 14.24 18.56 33.51
N TYR A 396 15.26 18.45 34.35
CA TYR A 396 15.37 19.22 35.60
C TYR A 396 16.15 20.52 35.41
N LEU A 397 15.42 21.64 35.38
CA LEU A 397 15.96 22.99 35.15
C LEU A 397 16.49 23.62 36.45
N SER A 398 17.57 24.38 36.35
CA SER A 398 18.11 25.21 37.44
C SER A 398 17.25 26.46 37.68
N ASP A 399 17.21 26.98 38.91
CA ASP A 399 16.31 28.08 39.30
C ASP A 399 16.46 29.40 38.52
N GLU A 400 17.58 29.59 37.80
CA GLU A 400 17.82 30.72 36.91
C GLU A 400 17.10 30.60 35.55
N GLN A 401 16.70 29.39 35.18
CA GLN A 401 15.86 29.07 34.03
C GLN A 401 14.45 28.80 34.54
N LYS A 402 13.69 29.87 34.84
CA LYS A 402 12.28 29.72 35.22
C LYS A 402 11.57 28.90 34.14
N PRO A 403 10.79 27.85 34.50
CA PRO A 403 9.90 27.22 33.54
C PRO A 403 9.05 28.33 32.92
N SER A 404 9.03 28.41 31.59
CA SER A 404 8.09 29.30 30.88
C SER A 404 6.74 29.12 31.55
N LYS A 405 6.08 30.20 32.03
CA LYS A 405 4.80 30.11 32.76
C LYS A 405 3.84 29.19 31.98
N MET A 406 3.72 27.95 32.42
CA MET A 406 2.93 26.91 31.78
C MET A 406 1.77 26.59 32.71
N LEU A 407 0.57 26.57 32.13
CA LEU A 407 -0.62 26.02 32.79
C LEU A 407 -0.34 24.57 33.22
N PRO A 408 -1.09 24.01 34.19
CA PRO A 408 -0.91 22.65 34.71
C PRO A 408 -1.12 21.49 33.71
N SER A 409 -1.01 21.73 32.39
CA SER A 409 -1.50 20.82 31.35
C SER A 409 -0.62 20.69 30.11
N SER A 410 0.55 21.32 30.03
CA SER A 410 1.31 21.34 28.77
C SER A 410 2.55 20.45 28.83
N VAL A 411 2.33 19.17 28.55
CA VAL A 411 3.36 18.31 27.97
C VAL A 411 3.71 18.88 26.59
N LYS A 412 4.98 19.22 26.34
CA LYS A 412 5.42 19.66 25.01
C LYS A 412 5.82 18.43 24.20
N MET A 413 5.19 18.26 23.04
CA MET A 413 5.65 17.31 22.01
C MET A 413 7.02 17.78 21.51
N LYS A 414 7.99 16.87 21.41
CA LYS A 414 9.22 17.16 20.67
C LYS A 414 8.87 17.18 19.19
N THR A 415 8.89 18.35 18.55
CA THR A 415 8.99 18.39 17.09
C THR A 415 10.40 17.93 16.70
N PRO A 416 10.56 16.92 15.82
CA PRO A 416 11.88 16.49 15.39
C PRO A 416 12.53 17.59 14.54
N SER A 417 13.33 18.45 15.15
CA SER A 417 14.02 19.58 14.48
C SER A 417 15.16 19.14 13.55
N ALA A 418 15.20 17.89 13.11
CA ALA A 418 16.34 17.31 12.38
C ALA A 418 15.96 16.55 11.10
N TYR A 419 14.68 16.50 10.70
CA TYR A 419 14.24 15.71 9.53
C TYR A 419 13.35 16.49 8.54
N ASN A 420 13.36 17.83 8.60
CA ASN A 420 12.47 18.70 7.81
C ASN A 420 12.98 19.08 6.41
N ASP A 421 14.13 18.58 5.97
CA ASP A 421 14.71 18.93 4.67
C ASP A 421 14.38 17.88 3.59
N ASN A 422 13.10 17.53 3.42
CA ASN A 422 12.65 16.85 2.22
C ASN A 422 11.50 17.64 1.55
N PRO A 423 11.75 18.30 0.40
CA PRO A 423 10.77 19.16 -0.27
C PRO A 423 9.50 18.43 -0.75
N PHE A 424 9.50 17.09 -0.84
CA PHE A 424 8.30 16.32 -1.22
C PHE A 424 7.16 16.33 -0.18
N LEU A 425 7.47 16.56 1.11
CA LEU A 425 6.48 16.50 2.19
C LEU A 425 5.70 17.80 2.40
N GLN A 426 6.12 18.91 1.80
CA GLN A 426 5.37 20.18 1.87
C GLN A 426 4.17 20.24 0.91
N ALA A 427 4.06 19.28 -0.01
CA ALA A 427 2.97 19.23 -0.99
C ALA A 427 1.76 18.38 -0.55
N VAL A 428 1.84 17.67 0.59
CA VAL A 428 0.79 16.75 1.08
C VAL A 428 0.27 17.16 2.48
N GLN A 429 0.61 18.35 2.95
CA GLN A 429 -0.12 19.06 4.02
C GLN A 429 -0.97 20.15 3.39
#